data_AF-A0A968W0H2-F1
#
_entry.id   AF-A0A968W0H2-F1
#
_cell.length_a   1.000
_cell.length_b   1.000
_cell.length_c   1.000
_cell.angle_alpha   90.00
_cell.angle_beta   90.00
_cell.angle_gamma   90.00
#
_symmetry.space_group_name_H-M   'P 1'
#
loop_
_entity.id
_entity.type
_entity.pdbx_description
1 polymer ?
#
loop_
_entity_poly.entity_id
_entity_poly.type
_entity_poly.pdbx_seq_one_letter_code
_entity_poly.pdbx_strand_id
1 'polypeptide(L)'
;MLRLAKDNGLTESDAEVTVRAGRLVIPVNHSFKRKMPGYILDESSTGKTVYIEPDEVVEINNQLTELEHEERREIVKILTDLTNRVRPFYPELNLLLDALGYLDFVRAKAKLAQKLRANPVLLSNNKDINLQNAYPSKA
;
A
#
# COMPACT_ATOMS: atom_id res chain seq x y z
N MET A 1 32.47 -15.60 8.47
CA MET A 1 32.57 -14.46 9.39
C MET A 1 31.92 -14.66 10.75
N LEU A 2 30.59 -14.85 10.89
CA LEU A 2 29.94 -14.95 12.22
C LEU A 2 30.55 -16.03 13.12
N ARG A 3 30.81 -17.22 12.58
CA ARG A 3 31.44 -18.32 13.33
C ARG A 3 32.85 -17.95 13.82
N LEU A 4 33.66 -17.31 12.98
CA LEU A 4 34.98 -16.78 13.37
C LEU A 4 34.86 -15.69 14.44
N ALA A 5 33.83 -14.85 14.40
CA ALA A 5 33.58 -13.84 15.43
C ALA A 5 33.21 -14.47 16.77
N LYS A 6 32.43 -15.56 16.76
CA LYS A 6 32.13 -16.36 17.96
C LYS A 6 33.36 -17.08 18.50
N ASP A 7 34.11 -17.76 17.62
CA ASP A 7 35.31 -18.52 17.99
C ASP A 7 36.41 -17.62 18.59
N ASN A 8 36.44 -16.33 18.20
CA ASN A 8 37.37 -15.32 18.73
C ASN A 8 36.80 -14.48 19.89
N GLY A 9 35.60 -14.78 20.39
CA GLY A 9 34.96 -14.04 21.49
C GLY A 9 34.66 -12.57 21.18
N LEU A 10 34.51 -12.22 19.89
CA LEU A 10 34.21 -10.86 19.43
C LEU A 10 32.72 -10.53 19.58
N THR A 11 31.87 -11.54 19.69
CA THR A 11 30.42 -11.45 19.82
C THR A 11 29.91 -12.47 20.85
N GLU A 12 28.68 -12.29 21.31
CA GLU A 12 28.06 -13.22 22.25
C GLU A 12 27.89 -14.62 21.62
N SER A 13 27.96 -15.67 22.43
CA SER A 13 27.93 -17.06 21.94
C SER A 13 26.63 -17.42 21.19
N ASP A 14 25.52 -16.78 21.55
CA ASP A 14 24.20 -16.90 20.93
C ASP A 14 23.93 -15.85 19.86
N ALA A 15 24.87 -14.95 19.57
CA ALA A 15 24.66 -13.88 18.60
C ALA A 15 24.35 -14.41 17.18
N GLU A 16 23.35 -13.84 16.53
CA GLU A 16 22.98 -14.16 15.16
C GLU A 16 23.30 -12.98 14.23
N VAL A 17 23.47 -13.28 12.93
CA VAL A 17 23.49 -12.22 11.91
C VAL A 17 22.12 -11.54 11.94
N THR A 18 22.12 -10.21 11.98
CA THR A 18 20.90 -9.42 12.05
C THR A 18 20.85 -8.42 10.90
N VAL A 19 19.68 -7.82 10.67
CA VAL A 19 19.48 -6.81 9.64
C VAL A 19 19.32 -5.45 10.30
N ARG A 20 20.17 -4.48 9.92
CA ARG A 20 20.08 -3.08 10.35
C ARG A 20 20.01 -2.20 9.11
N ALA A 21 19.02 -1.31 9.06
CA ALA A 21 18.77 -0.44 7.90
C ALA A 21 18.75 -1.19 6.55
N GLY A 22 18.22 -2.42 6.55
CA GLY A 22 18.16 -3.28 5.34
C GLY A 22 19.46 -4.01 4.98
N ARG A 23 20.54 -3.85 5.77
CA ARG A 23 21.84 -4.50 5.52
C ARG A 23 22.13 -5.59 6.54
N LEU A 24 22.73 -6.69 6.07
CA LEU A 24 23.21 -7.76 6.93
C LEU A 24 24.42 -7.29 7.73
N VAL A 25 24.31 -7.41 9.05
CA VAL A 25 25.34 -6.98 10.00
C VAL A 25 25.60 -8.05 11.05
N ILE A 26 26.80 -8.01 11.61
CA ILE A 26 27.20 -8.86 12.73
C ILE A 26 27.32 -7.97 13.97
N PRO A 27 26.63 -8.29 15.07
CA PRO A 27 26.83 -7.61 16.33
C PRO A 27 28.20 -7.98 16.90
N VAL A 28 28.98 -6.98 17.31
CA VAL A 28 30.32 -7.13 17.87
C VAL A 28 30.39 -6.32 19.16
N ASN A 29 31.04 -6.84 20.19
CA ASN A 29 31.25 -6.07 21.41
C ASN A 29 32.08 -4.81 21.10
N HIS A 30 31.68 -3.66 21.63
CA HIS A 30 32.31 -2.36 21.34
C HIS A 30 33.84 -2.38 21.55
N SER A 31 34.31 -3.13 22.57
CA SER A 31 35.73 -3.27 22.89
C SER A 31 36.56 -3.92 21.76
N PHE A 32 35.89 -4.65 20.87
CA PHE A 32 36.51 -5.40 19.77
C PHE A 32 36.16 -4.87 18.38
N LYS A 33 35.52 -3.70 18.28
CA LYS A 33 35.08 -3.11 16.99
C LYS A 33 36.18 -2.93 15.94
N ARG A 34 37.45 -2.84 16.35
CA ARG A 34 38.63 -2.72 15.44
C ARG A 34 39.24 -4.07 15.04
N LYS A 35 38.84 -5.17 15.68
CA LYS A 35 39.36 -6.52 15.39
C LYS A 35 38.61 -7.21 14.25
N MET A 36 37.45 -6.70 13.88
CA MET A 36 36.65 -7.21 12.77
C MET A 36 36.69 -6.21 11.61
N PRO A 37 37.11 -6.62 10.40
CA PRO A 37 37.06 -5.76 9.22
C PRO A 37 35.61 -5.57 8.77
N GLY A 38 35.28 -4.34 8.35
CA GLY A 38 33.93 -3.95 7.96
C GLY A 38 33.57 -2.52 8.35
N TYR A 39 32.39 -2.08 7.92
CA TYR A 39 31.85 -0.76 8.20
C TYR A 39 30.88 -0.79 9.38
N ILE A 40 31.04 0.16 10.32
CA ILE A 40 30.11 0.29 11.44
C ILE A 40 28.84 0.97 10.93
N LEU A 41 27.71 0.25 10.96
CA LEU A 41 26.42 0.78 10.56
C LEU A 41 25.70 1.48 11.70
N ASP A 42 25.75 0.88 12.89
CA ASP A 42 24.90 1.25 14.01
C ASP A 42 25.55 0.84 15.34
N GLU A 43 25.08 1.45 16.43
CA GLU A 43 25.51 1.15 17.78
C GLU A 43 24.29 0.97 18.69
N SER A 44 24.36 0.00 19.61
CA SER A 44 23.27 -0.22 20.56
C SER A 44 23.07 1.02 21.44
N SER A 45 21.84 1.27 21.89
CA SER A 45 21.53 2.41 22.77
C SER A 45 22.32 2.40 24.10
N THR A 46 22.84 1.24 24.48
CA THR A 46 23.70 1.04 25.66
C THR A 46 25.19 1.26 25.38
N GLY A 47 25.60 1.43 24.12
CA GLY A 47 26.99 1.55 23.66
C GLY A 47 27.82 0.27 23.76
N LYS A 48 27.22 -0.85 24.16
CA LYS A 48 27.94 -2.12 24.39
C LYS A 48 28.16 -2.93 23.13
N THR A 49 27.27 -2.79 22.15
CA THR A 49 27.29 -3.59 20.92
C THR A 49 27.34 -2.67 19.71
N VAL A 50 28.27 -2.95 18.81
CA VAL A 50 28.44 -2.26 17.53
C VAL A 50 28.02 -3.22 16.42
N TYR A 51 27.24 -2.76 15.46
CA TYR A 51 26.80 -3.55 14.33
C TYR A 51 27.70 -3.26 13.14
N ILE A 52 28.44 -4.27 12.70
CA ILE A 52 29.44 -4.16 11.63
C ILE A 52 28.94 -4.92 10.41
N GLU A 53 28.93 -4.25 9.25
CA GLU A 53 28.79 -4.88 7.93
C GLU A 53 30.17 -5.35 7.45
N PRO A 54 30.39 -6.67 7.31
CA PRO A 54 31.66 -7.20 6.81
C PRO A 54 31.92 -6.78 5.36
N ASP A 55 33.16 -6.46 5.01
CA ASP A 55 33.57 -6.09 3.65
C ASP A 55 33.16 -7.15 2.59
N GLU A 56 33.18 -8.43 2.98
CA GLU A 56 32.79 -9.59 2.16
C GLU A 56 31.33 -9.56 1.69
N VAL A 57 30.44 -8.87 2.41
CA VAL A 57 29.00 -8.81 2.10
C VAL A 57 28.54 -7.43 1.64
N VAL A 58 29.41 -6.41 1.68
CA VAL A 58 29.10 -5.04 1.22
C VAL A 58 28.67 -5.05 -0.25
N GLU A 59 29.39 -5.77 -1.10
CA GLU A 59 29.08 -5.85 -2.54
C GLU A 59 27.71 -6.51 -2.78
N ILE A 60 27.44 -7.60 -2.06
CA ILE A 60 26.15 -8.33 -2.15
C ILE A 60 25.00 -7.45 -1.64
N ASN A 61 25.17 -6.74 -0.52
CA ASN A 61 24.14 -5.83 0.01
C ASN A 61 23.88 -4.65 -0.94
N ASN A 62 24.91 -4.12 -1.59
CA ASN A 62 24.75 -3.07 -2.60
C ASN A 62 23.99 -3.60 -3.83
N GLN A 63 24.35 -4.79 -4.34
CA GLN A 63 23.63 -5.44 -5.43
C GLN A 63 22.16 -5.71 -5.06
N LEU A 64 21.89 -6.17 -3.84
CA LEU A 64 20.52 -6.36 -3.35
C LEU A 64 19.74 -5.05 -3.37
N THR A 65 20.33 -3.97 -2.85
CA THR A 65 19.70 -2.64 -2.84
C THR A 65 19.42 -2.15 -4.26
N GLU A 66 20.36 -2.35 -5.18
CA GLU A 66 20.19 -1.99 -6.60
C GLU A 66 19.05 -2.78 -7.26
N LEU A 67 19.00 -4.10 -7.02
CA LEU A 67 17.92 -4.98 -7.51
C LEU A 67 16.56 -4.58 -6.95
N GLU A 68 16.47 -4.23 -5.66
CA GLU A 68 15.22 -3.72 -5.06
C GLU A 68 14.78 -2.41 -5.73
N HIS A 69 15.72 -1.53 -6.07
CA HIS A 69 15.41 -0.30 -6.81
C HIS A 69 14.98 -0.58 -8.25
N GLU A 70 15.62 -1.51 -8.94
CA GLU A 70 15.23 -1.96 -10.28
C GLU A 70 13.84 -2.57 -10.28
N GLU A 71 13.53 -3.45 -9.34
CA GLU A 71 12.21 -4.04 -9.17
C GLU A 71 11.15 -2.96 -9.00
N ARG A 72 11.37 -1.99 -8.10
CA ARG A 72 10.43 -0.88 -7.92
C ARG A 72 10.22 -0.06 -9.19
N ARG A 73 11.29 0.20 -9.96
CA ARG A 73 11.18 0.91 -11.25
C ARG A 73 10.36 0.10 -12.25
N GLU A 74 10.57 -1.21 -12.33
CA GLU A 74 9.83 -2.06 -13.25
C GLU A 74 8.35 -2.18 -12.85
N ILE A 75 8.03 -2.26 -11.55
CA ILE A 75 6.64 -2.23 -11.06
C ILE A 75 5.94 -0.95 -11.54
N VAL A 76 6.56 0.22 -11.35
CA VAL A 76 5.98 1.50 -11.77
C VAL A 76 5.77 1.55 -13.27
N LYS A 77 6.74 1.05 -14.05
CA LYS A 77 6.66 0.98 -15.50
C LYS A 77 5.51 0.09 -15.97
N ILE A 78 5.39 -1.13 -15.43
CA ILE A 78 4.29 -2.06 -15.74
C ILE A 78 2.94 -1.42 -15.42
N LEU A 79 2.77 -0.84 -14.23
CA LEU A 79 1.51 -0.18 -13.84
C LEU A 79 1.20 1.02 -14.73
N THR A 80 2.21 1.79 -15.11
CA THR A 80 2.06 2.92 -16.03
C THR A 80 1.62 2.45 -17.41
N ASP A 81 2.24 1.39 -17.94
CA ASP A 81 1.90 0.82 -19.24
C ASP A 81 0.48 0.24 -19.24
N LEU A 82 0.10 -0.49 -18.20
CA LEU A 82 -1.27 -0.99 -18.03
C LEU A 82 -2.28 0.16 -17.96
N THR A 83 -1.98 1.20 -17.18
CA THR A 83 -2.83 2.40 -17.08
C THR A 83 -2.95 3.10 -18.44
N ASN A 84 -1.86 3.21 -19.20
CA ASN A 84 -1.85 3.81 -20.53
C ASN A 84 -2.64 2.98 -21.55
N ARG A 85 -2.71 1.66 -21.39
CA ARG A 85 -3.59 0.80 -22.21
C ARG A 85 -5.07 1.04 -21.92
N VAL A 86 -5.42 1.34 -20.66
CA VAL A 86 -6.82 1.62 -20.27
C VAL A 86 -7.23 3.07 -20.55
N ARG A 87 -6.29 4.02 -20.46
CA ARG A 87 -6.54 5.47 -20.57
C ARG A 87 -7.36 5.90 -21.80
N PRO A 88 -7.16 5.35 -23.01
CA PRO A 88 -7.96 5.72 -24.18
C PRO A 88 -9.46 5.47 -24.00
N PHE A 89 -9.84 4.50 -23.18
CA PHE A 89 -11.24 4.13 -22.91
C PHE A 89 -11.89 4.97 -21.80
N TYR A 90 -11.17 5.95 -21.24
CA TYR A 90 -11.68 6.79 -20.16
C TYR A 90 -13.01 7.51 -20.53
N PRO A 91 -13.16 8.11 -21.73
CA PRO A 91 -14.41 8.77 -22.10
C PRO A 91 -15.61 7.80 -22.12
N GLU A 92 -15.43 6.60 -22.67
CA GLU A 92 -16.48 5.57 -22.75
C GLU A 92 -16.82 5.01 -21.36
N LEU A 93 -15.82 4.78 -20.52
CA LEU A 93 -16.03 4.35 -19.13
C LEU A 93 -16.79 5.40 -18.32
N ASN A 94 -16.52 6.69 -18.56
CA ASN A 94 -17.21 7.76 -17.88
C ASN A 94 -18.68 7.86 -18.32
N LEU A 95 -18.94 7.73 -19.62
CA LEU A 95 -20.31 7.66 -20.16
C LEU A 95 -21.09 6.47 -19.57
N LEU A 96 -20.44 5.30 -19.47
CA LEU A 96 -21.03 4.11 -18.87
C LEU A 96 -21.36 4.34 -17.39
N LEU A 97 -20.48 5.02 -16.66
CA LEU A 97 -20.69 5.34 -15.25
C LEU A 97 -21.91 6.25 -15.06
N ASP A 98 -22.07 7.27 -15.88
CA ASP A 98 -23.25 8.16 -15.86
C ASP A 98 -24.54 7.39 -16.17
N ALA A 99 -24.51 6.51 -17.17
CA ALA A 99 -25.64 5.67 -17.53
C ALA A 99 -26.04 4.71 -16.39
N LEU A 100 -25.06 4.09 -15.73
CA LEU A 100 -25.28 3.23 -14.57
C LEU A 100 -25.86 4.03 -13.39
N GLY A 101 -25.35 5.23 -13.13
CA GLY A 101 -25.88 6.12 -12.10
C GLY A 101 -27.34 6.51 -12.36
N TYR A 102 -27.68 6.84 -13.61
CA TYR A 102 -29.06 7.14 -14.00
C TYR A 102 -29.98 5.93 -13.83
N LEU A 103 -29.52 4.74 -14.25
CA LEU A 103 -30.28 3.50 -14.09
C LEU A 103 -30.54 3.19 -12.61
N ASP A 104 -29.52 3.34 -11.75
CA ASP A 104 -29.67 3.12 -10.32
C ASP A 104 -30.66 4.11 -9.70
N PHE A 105 -30.59 5.38 -10.09
CA PHE A 105 -31.55 6.41 -9.65
C PHE A 105 -33.00 6.07 -10.07
N VAL A 106 -33.21 5.66 -11.32
CA VAL A 106 -34.55 5.23 -11.79
C VAL A 106 -35.04 4.01 -11.01
N ARG A 107 -34.16 3.03 -10.77
CA ARG A 107 -34.49 1.83 -9.99
C ARG A 107 -34.82 2.16 -8.54
N ALA A 108 -34.10 3.10 -7.92
CA ALA A 108 -34.37 3.56 -6.57
C ALA A 108 -35.76 4.20 -6.47
N LYS A 109 -36.13 5.07 -7.44
CA LYS A 109 -37.49 5.64 -7.53
C LYS A 109 -38.56 4.55 -7.67
N ALA A 110 -38.35 3.56 -8.54
CA ALA A 110 -39.29 2.47 -8.73
C ALA A 110 -39.48 1.63 -7.45
N LYS A 111 -38.38 1.27 -6.77
CA LYS A 111 -38.43 0.56 -5.49
C LYS A 111 -39.14 1.36 -4.41
N LEU A 112 -38.87 2.66 -4.32
CA LEU A 112 -39.53 3.56 -3.37
C LEU A 112 -41.03 3.64 -3.67
N ALA A 113 -41.41 3.80 -4.94
CA ALA A 113 -42.81 3.82 -5.35
C ALA A 113 -43.52 2.51 -4.99
N GLN A 114 -42.90 1.35 -5.22
CA GLN A 114 -43.46 0.06 -4.81
C GLN A 114 -43.63 -0.03 -3.28
N LYS A 115 -42.62 0.40 -2.51
CA LYS A 115 -42.67 0.39 -1.03
C LYS A 115 -43.80 1.26 -0.49
N LEU A 116 -44.00 2.43 -1.10
CA LEU A 116 -45.04 3.38 -0.71
C LEU A 116 -46.39 3.10 -1.39
N ARG A 117 -46.48 2.12 -2.30
CA ARG A 117 -47.62 1.93 -3.20
C ARG A 117 -48.01 3.24 -3.92
N ALA A 118 -47.00 4.02 -4.27
CA ALA A 118 -47.18 5.31 -4.93
C ALA A 118 -47.52 5.11 -6.41
N ASN A 119 -48.31 6.04 -6.95
CA ASN A 119 -48.70 6.07 -8.36
C ASN A 119 -47.87 7.12 -9.11
N PRO A 120 -47.60 6.92 -10.42
CA PRO A 120 -47.01 7.95 -11.25
C PRO A 120 -47.93 9.17 -11.34
N VAL A 121 -47.35 10.37 -11.35
CA VAL A 121 -48.09 11.63 -11.50
C VAL A 121 -48.37 11.87 -12.98
N LEU A 122 -49.63 12.19 -13.30
CA LEU A 122 -50.00 12.69 -14.62
C LEU A 122 -49.72 14.19 -14.69
N LEU A 123 -48.90 14.60 -15.66
CA LEU A 123 -48.53 16.00 -15.85
C LEU A 123 -49.58 16.69 -16.75
N SER A 124 -49.95 17.91 -16.37
CA SER A 124 -50.84 18.80 -17.12
C SER A 124 -50.15 20.16 -17.33
N ASN A 125 -50.50 20.87 -18.40
CA ASN A 125 -50.02 22.23 -18.66
C ASN A 125 -50.79 23.30 -17.88
N ASN A 126 -51.84 22.89 -17.17
CA ASN A 126 -52.60 23.77 -16.29
C ASN A 126 -51.84 24.01 -14.97
N LYS A 127 -52.08 25.15 -14.32
CA LYS A 127 -51.41 25.55 -13.08
C LYS A 127 -52.17 25.08 -11.82
N ASP A 128 -52.77 23.91 -11.86
CA ASP A 128 -53.54 23.31 -10.77
C ASP A 128 -52.92 21.99 -10.31
N ILE A 129 -53.16 21.63 -9.05
CA ILE A 129 -52.71 20.38 -8.44
C ILE A 129 -53.95 19.62 -7.98
N ASN A 130 -54.17 18.45 -8.56
CA ASN A 130 -55.25 17.55 -8.15
C ASN A 130 -54.67 16.29 -7.48
N LEU A 131 -54.94 16.13 -6.18
CA LEU A 131 -54.47 15.00 -5.38
C LEU A 131 -55.65 14.09 -5.04
N GLN A 132 -55.55 12.81 -5.40
CA GLN A 132 -56.57 11.81 -5.11
C GLN A 132 -56.01 10.75 -4.15
N ASN A 133 -56.68 10.53 -3.02
CA ASN A 133 -56.29 9.54 -2.00
C ASN A 133 -54.80 9.62 -1.61
N ALA A 134 -54.29 10.84 -1.49
CA ALA A 134 -52.89 11.08 -1.14
C ALA A 134 -52.57 10.53 0.26
N TYR A 135 -51.31 10.15 0.47
CA TYR A 135 -50.83 9.63 1.75
C TYR A 135 -51.21 10.59 2.89
N PRO A 136 -51.87 10.12 3.96
CA PRO A 136 -52.30 11.01 5.02
C PRO A 136 -51.06 11.59 5.72
N SER A 137 -51.01 12.92 5.84
CA SER A 137 -50.15 13.56 6.83
C SER A 137 -50.56 13.04 8.20
N LYS A 138 -49.68 12.31 8.89
CA LYS A 138 -49.88 12.09 10.34
C LYS A 138 -49.79 13.47 10.99
N ALA A 139 -50.95 14.06 11.31
CA ALA A 139 -51.08 15.11 12.30
C ALA A 139 -51.18 14.47 13.69
#